data_AF-A0A176WL54-F1
#
_entry.id   AF-A0A176WL54-F1
#
_cell.length_a   1.000
_cell.length_b   1.000
_cell.length_c   1.000
_cell.angle_alpha   90.00
_cell.angle_beta   90.00
_cell.angle_gamma   90.00
#
_symmetry.space_group_name_H-M   'P 1'
#
loop_
_entity.id
_entity.type
_entity.pdbx_description
1 polymer ?
#
loop_
_entity_poly.entity_id
_entity_poly.type
_entity_poly.pdbx_seq_one_letter_code
_entity_poly.pdbx_strand_id
1 'polypeptide(L)'
;MGWRSKLRLRVLEAIGSCNTLEFLNVEDAEVESLCSHMGIILNSSSVADLTMDNCRLISRCFLNLASGLVGYFESNLKSLELYNAWDDSSAVKHVAYMINSAIRLETLRFGGNSNGIDDMDQETV
;
A
#
# COMPACT_ATOMS: atom_id res chain seq x y z
N MET A 1 -8.65 25.05 3.71
CA MET A 1 -8.35 24.25 2.51
C MET A 1 -7.29 24.99 1.69
N GLY A 2 -6.01 24.64 1.84
CA GLY A 2 -4.89 25.37 1.24
C GLY A 2 -4.45 24.80 -0.11
N TRP A 3 -3.76 25.62 -0.91
CA TRP A 3 -3.11 25.26 -2.19
C TRP A 3 -2.39 23.90 -2.20
N ARG A 4 -1.75 23.51 -1.09
CA ARG A 4 -1.13 22.20 -0.88
C ARG A 4 -2.09 21.02 -1.05
N SER A 5 -3.32 21.11 -0.53
CA SER A 5 -4.34 20.06 -0.65
C SER A 5 -4.83 19.91 -2.10
N LYS A 6 -4.92 21.02 -2.84
CA LYS A 6 -5.36 21.01 -4.24
C LYS A 6 -4.27 20.49 -5.18
N LEU A 7 -3.00 20.81 -4.91
CA LEU A 7 -1.87 20.25 -5.64
C LEU A 7 -1.79 18.73 -5.44
N ARG A 8 -1.96 18.28 -4.18
CA ARG A 8 -1.97 16.86 -3.80
C ARG A 8 -3.04 16.06 -4.53
N LEU A 9 -4.28 16.54 -4.59
CA LEU A 9 -5.36 15.86 -5.32
C LEU A 9 -5.02 15.68 -6.81
N ARG A 10 -4.48 16.71 -7.47
CA ARG A 10 -4.13 16.64 -8.88
C ARG A 10 -2.96 15.69 -9.15
N VAL A 11 -1.99 15.61 -8.24
CA VAL A 11 -0.90 14.63 -8.31
C VAL A 11 -1.45 13.22 -8.17
N LEU A 12 -2.36 12.97 -7.22
CA LEU A 12 -2.99 11.66 -7.03
C LEU A 12 -3.85 11.24 -8.22
N GLU A 13 -4.62 12.17 -8.81
CA GLU A 13 -5.39 11.94 -10.03
C GLU A 13 -4.48 11.61 -11.23
N ALA A 14 -3.35 12.31 -11.36
CA ALA A 14 -2.37 12.05 -12.42
C ALA A 14 -1.69 10.69 -12.24
N ILE A 15 -1.35 10.30 -11.01
CA ILE A 15 -0.78 8.99 -10.69
C ILE A 15 -1.80 7.88 -11.01
N GLY A 16 -3.06 8.04 -10.59
CA GLY A 16 -4.12 7.06 -10.88
C GLY A 16 -4.43 6.93 -12.37
N SER A 17 -4.24 8.00 -13.15
CA SER A 17 -4.42 7.97 -14.61
C SER A 17 -3.17 7.50 -15.37
N CYS A 18 -2.07 7.17 -14.68
CA CYS A 18 -0.81 6.79 -15.29
C CYS A 18 -0.78 5.28 -15.57
N ASN A 19 -0.80 4.92 -16.85
CA ASN A 19 -0.75 3.53 -17.34
C ASN A 19 0.67 3.05 -17.68
N THR A 20 1.68 3.85 -17.38
CA THR A 20 3.11 3.52 -17.55
C THR A 20 3.88 3.62 -16.23
N LEU A 21 3.18 3.81 -15.11
CA LEU A 21 3.83 3.89 -13.82
C LEU A 21 4.19 2.48 -13.39
N GLU A 22 5.48 2.17 -13.38
CA GLU A 22 5.98 0.85 -12.97
C GLU A 22 6.36 0.81 -11.48
N PHE A 23 6.81 1.94 -10.93
CA PHE A 23 7.34 2.06 -9.57
C PHE A 23 6.68 3.20 -8.79
N LEU A 24 6.29 2.93 -7.54
CA LEU A 24 5.76 3.92 -6.59
C LEU A 24 6.47 3.78 -5.24
N ASN A 25 7.13 4.84 -4.78
CA ASN A 25 7.71 4.96 -3.44
C ASN A 25 6.99 6.07 -2.67
N VAL A 26 6.69 5.82 -1.40
CA VAL A 26 5.93 6.70 -0.52
C VAL A 26 6.71 6.87 0.78
N GLU A 27 6.85 8.10 1.27
CA GLU A 27 7.45 8.39 2.57
C GLU A 27 6.44 9.11 3.50
N ASP A 28 6.65 8.97 4.81
CA ASP A 28 5.77 9.27 5.96
C ASP A 28 4.93 10.59 5.86
N ALA A 29 5.43 11.63 5.19
CA ALA A 29 4.84 12.97 5.23
C ALA A 29 3.48 13.12 4.50
N GLU A 30 3.08 12.19 3.62
CA GLU A 30 1.88 12.36 2.78
C GLU A 30 0.98 11.12 2.69
N VAL A 31 1.05 10.25 3.69
CA VAL A 31 0.46 8.92 3.61
C VAL A 31 -1.08 8.92 3.70
N GLU A 32 -1.70 9.70 4.59
CA GLU A 32 -3.16 9.60 4.83
C GLU A 32 -4.06 9.86 3.61
N SER A 33 -3.84 10.94 2.84
CA SER A 33 -4.65 11.19 1.64
C SER A 33 -4.19 10.40 0.42
N LEU A 34 -2.98 9.82 0.46
CA LEU A 34 -2.58 8.81 -0.51
C LEU A 34 -3.35 7.50 -0.24
N CYS A 35 -3.55 7.11 1.02
CA CYS A 35 -4.34 5.93 1.38
C CYS A 35 -5.77 5.95 0.82
N SER A 36 -6.38 7.12 0.68
CA SER A 36 -7.72 7.25 0.09
C SER A 36 -7.73 7.03 -1.43
N HIS A 37 -6.59 7.19 -2.11
CA HIS A 37 -6.47 7.10 -3.57
C HIS A 37 -5.66 5.87 -4.03
N MET A 38 -4.96 5.20 -3.13
CA MET A 38 -4.10 4.05 -3.42
C MET A 38 -4.86 2.86 -4.03
N GLY A 39 -6.07 2.57 -3.55
CA GLY A 39 -6.91 1.53 -4.15
C GLY A 39 -7.26 1.84 -5.61
N ILE A 40 -7.48 3.13 -5.93
CA ILE A 40 -7.72 3.58 -7.30
C ILE A 40 -6.46 3.42 -8.14
N ILE A 41 -5.31 3.87 -7.63
CA ILE A 41 -4.03 3.77 -8.32
C ILE A 41 -3.71 2.32 -8.67
N LEU A 42 -3.79 1.37 -7.73
CA LEU A 42 -3.50 -0.03 -8.02
C LEU A 42 -4.51 -0.70 -8.96
N ASN A 43 -5.74 -0.19 -9.00
CA ASN A 43 -6.78 -0.70 -9.86
C ASN A 43 -6.61 -0.22 -11.33
N SER A 44 -6.23 1.05 -11.53
CA SER A 44 -6.17 1.65 -12.88
C SER A 44 -4.77 1.77 -13.48
N SER A 45 -3.70 1.43 -12.74
CA SER A 45 -2.31 1.60 -13.17
C SER A 45 -1.63 0.30 -13.61
N SER A 46 -0.55 0.45 -14.38
CA SER A 46 0.35 -0.62 -14.79
C SER A 46 1.37 -1.02 -13.70
N VAL A 47 1.18 -0.60 -12.45
CA VAL A 47 2.20 -0.77 -11.40
C VAL A 47 2.52 -2.25 -11.21
N ALA A 48 3.76 -2.59 -11.50
CA ALA A 48 4.31 -3.93 -11.34
C ALA A 48 5.06 -4.07 -10.00
N ASP A 49 5.66 -2.98 -9.52
CA ASP A 49 6.51 -2.98 -8.34
C ASP A 49 6.02 -1.89 -7.35
N LEU A 50 5.53 -2.34 -6.20
CA LEU A 50 5.08 -1.46 -5.12
C LEU A 50 5.99 -1.60 -3.92
N THR A 51 6.68 -0.51 -3.57
CA THR A 51 7.54 -0.45 -2.38
C THR A 51 6.98 0.59 -1.42
N MET A 52 6.77 0.18 -0.17
CA MET A 52 6.39 1.07 0.92
C MET A 52 7.43 0.95 2.02
N ASP A 53 8.14 2.04 2.30
CA ASP A 53 9.18 2.09 3.33
C ASP A 53 8.92 3.22 4.33
N ASN A 54 8.87 2.89 5.61
CA ASN A 54 8.67 3.84 6.72
C ASN A 54 7.39 4.69 6.57
N CYS A 55 6.30 4.11 6.06
CA CYS A 55 5.04 4.82 5.79
C CYS A 55 4.06 4.87 6.97
N ARG A 56 4.26 4.07 8.02
CA ARG A 56 3.33 3.96 9.19
C ARG A 56 1.84 3.93 8.80
N LEU A 57 1.51 3.14 7.79
CA LEU A 57 0.15 3.02 7.27
C LEU A 57 -0.76 2.38 8.32
N ILE A 58 -1.93 2.98 8.52
CA ILE A 58 -2.97 2.38 9.36
C ILE A 58 -3.68 1.25 8.62
N SER A 59 -4.29 0.33 9.37
CA SER A 59 -5.09 -0.78 8.86
C SER A 59 -6.05 -0.44 7.70
N ARG A 60 -6.69 0.74 7.75
CA ARG A 60 -7.62 1.23 6.70
C ARG A 60 -6.94 1.47 5.36
N CYS A 61 -5.66 1.88 5.36
CA CYS A 61 -4.89 2.09 4.13
C CYS A 61 -4.70 0.76 3.38
N PHE A 62 -4.33 -0.30 4.11
CA PHE A 62 -4.20 -1.64 3.53
C PHE A 62 -5.52 -2.21 3.05
N LEU A 63 -6.63 -1.90 3.73
CA LEU A 63 -7.95 -2.29 3.23
C LEU A 63 -8.25 -1.64 1.86
N ASN A 64 -7.97 -0.34 1.71
CA ASN A 64 -8.17 0.35 0.44
C ASN A 64 -7.25 -0.21 -0.66
N LEU A 65 -5.98 -0.45 -0.34
CA LEU A 65 -5.04 -1.12 -1.24
C LEU A 65 -5.54 -2.49 -1.68
N ALA A 66 -6.00 -3.32 -0.75
CA ALA A 66 -6.55 -4.64 -1.04
C ALA A 66 -7.76 -4.55 -1.97
N SER A 67 -8.67 -3.61 -1.74
CA SER A 67 -9.84 -3.43 -2.61
C SER A 67 -9.49 -3.09 -4.05
N GLY A 68 -8.34 -2.45 -4.30
CA GLY A 68 -7.82 -2.18 -5.65
C GLY A 68 -7.23 -3.42 -6.33
N LEU A 69 -6.84 -4.44 -5.56
CA LEU A 69 -6.29 -5.71 -6.05
C LEU A 69 -7.37 -6.79 -6.21
N VAL A 70 -8.48 -6.68 -5.48
CA VAL A 70 -9.57 -7.68 -5.48
C VAL A 70 -10.43 -7.55 -6.73
N GLY A 71 -10.57 -8.66 -7.48
CA GLY A 71 -11.54 -8.76 -8.58
C GLY A 71 -11.09 -8.12 -9.90
N TYR A 72 -9.89 -7.54 -9.94
CA TYR A 72 -9.33 -6.92 -11.13
C TYR A 72 -8.15 -7.76 -11.65
N PHE A 73 -8.44 -8.60 -12.64
CA PHE A 73 -7.46 -9.42 -13.37
C PHE A 73 -6.38 -8.59 -14.09
N GLU A 74 -6.54 -7.27 -14.13
CA GLU A 74 -5.62 -6.33 -14.79
C GLU A 74 -4.50 -5.84 -13.86
N SER A 75 -4.56 -6.11 -12.55
CA SER A 75 -3.45 -5.76 -11.66
C SER A 75 -2.16 -6.40 -12.17
N ASN A 76 -1.18 -5.58 -12.49
CA ASN A 76 0.13 -6.01 -12.97
C ASN A 76 1.12 -6.26 -11.82
N LEU A 77 0.66 -6.15 -10.58
CA LEU A 77 1.51 -6.20 -9.40
C LEU A 77 2.22 -7.55 -9.31
N LYS A 78 3.54 -7.50 -9.47
CA LYS A 78 4.48 -8.63 -9.43
C LYS A 78 5.37 -8.57 -8.20
N SER A 79 5.70 -7.38 -7.71
CA SER A 79 6.51 -7.20 -6.51
C SER A 79 5.80 -6.33 -5.49
N LEU A 80 5.72 -6.84 -4.26
CA LEU A 80 5.22 -6.10 -3.10
C LEU A 80 6.30 -6.12 -2.01
N GLU A 81 6.84 -4.95 -1.70
CA GLU A 81 7.85 -4.77 -0.67
C GLU A 81 7.31 -3.83 0.42
N LEU A 82 7.25 -4.32 1.65
CA LEU A 82 6.68 -3.62 2.81
C LEU A 82 7.71 -3.59 3.94
N TYR A 83 8.38 -2.45 4.11
CA TYR A 83 9.40 -2.20 5.13
C TYR A 83 8.92 -1.15 6.11
N ASN A 84 8.78 -1.45 7.41
CA ASN A 84 8.21 -0.50 8.39
C ASN A 84 6.89 0.14 7.92
N ALA A 85 6.12 -0.63 7.18
CA ALA A 85 5.07 -0.07 6.35
C ALA A 85 3.80 0.20 7.14
N TRP A 86 3.56 -0.47 8.26
CA TRP A 86 2.32 -0.39 9.02
C TRP A 86 2.53 -0.04 10.49
N ASP A 87 1.56 0.69 11.06
CA ASP A 87 1.62 1.23 12.42
C ASP A 87 1.04 0.26 13.47
N ASP A 88 0.09 -0.59 13.07
CA ASP A 88 -0.67 -1.44 13.99
C ASP A 88 -0.86 -2.87 13.46
N SER A 89 -0.97 -3.85 14.37
CA SER A 89 -1.11 -5.28 14.05
C SER A 89 -2.41 -5.60 13.31
N SER A 90 -3.45 -4.75 13.41
CA SER A 90 -4.71 -4.94 12.70
C SER A 90 -4.59 -4.71 11.20
N ALA A 91 -3.47 -4.15 10.71
CA ALA A 91 -3.14 -4.07 9.28
C ALA A 91 -2.81 -5.43 8.65
N VAL A 92 -2.28 -6.37 9.44
CA VAL A 92 -1.77 -7.68 8.95
C VAL A 92 -2.85 -8.45 8.21
N LYS A 93 -4.09 -8.44 8.69
CA LYS A 93 -5.22 -9.13 8.04
C LYS A 93 -5.51 -8.58 6.64
N HIS A 94 -5.32 -7.28 6.43
CA HIS A 94 -5.54 -6.63 5.15
C HIS A 94 -4.36 -6.85 4.20
N VAL A 95 -3.13 -6.87 4.72
CA VAL A 95 -1.94 -7.28 3.96
C VAL A 95 -2.09 -8.73 3.47
N ALA A 96 -2.50 -9.66 4.33
CA ALA A 96 -2.78 -11.04 3.93
C ALA A 96 -3.86 -11.11 2.84
N TYR A 97 -4.90 -10.28 2.96
CA TYR A 97 -5.94 -10.17 1.95
C TYR A 97 -5.41 -9.62 0.61
N MET A 98 -4.50 -8.64 0.62
CA MET A 98 -3.83 -8.14 -0.59
C MET A 98 -3.06 -9.24 -1.31
N ILE A 99 -2.25 -10.01 -0.57
CA ILE A 99 -1.45 -11.10 -1.14
C ILE A 99 -2.35 -12.13 -1.81
N ASN A 100 -3.41 -12.55 -1.12
CA ASN A 100 -4.37 -13.52 -1.64
C ASN A 100 -5.11 -13.02 -2.89
N SER A 101 -5.19 -11.70 -3.08
CA SER A 101 -5.88 -11.06 -4.21
C SER A 101 -4.93 -10.77 -5.39
N ALA A 102 -3.62 -10.62 -5.13
CA ALA A 102 -2.61 -10.32 -6.14
C ALA A 102 -2.17 -11.60 -6.88
N ILE A 103 -2.97 -12.00 -7.87
CA ILE A 103 -2.76 -13.26 -8.64
C ILE A 103 -1.44 -13.34 -9.41
N ARG A 104 -0.77 -12.21 -9.67
CA ARG A 104 0.48 -12.12 -10.43
C ARG A 104 1.70 -11.82 -9.56
N LEU A 105 1.52 -11.83 -8.24
CA LEU A 105 2.60 -11.55 -7.30
C LEU A 105 3.67 -12.64 -7.39
N GLU A 106 4.87 -12.24 -7.77
CA GLU A 106 6.05 -13.11 -7.93
C GLU A 106 7.05 -12.87 -6.79
N THR A 107 7.15 -11.64 -6.30
CA THR A 107 8.06 -11.22 -5.23
C THR A 107 7.28 -10.60 -4.09
N LEU A 108 7.57 -11.08 -2.88
CA LEU A 108 7.02 -10.56 -1.65
C LEU A 108 8.17 -10.36 -0.65
N ARG A 109 8.32 -9.14 -0.15
CA ARG A 109 9.30 -8.82 0.89
C ARG A 109 8.67 -8.06 2.04
N PHE A 110 9.05 -8.48 3.24
CA PHE A 110 8.66 -7.82 4.47
C PHE A 110 9.91 -7.49 5.27
N GLY A 111 9.91 -6.34 5.93
CA GLY A 111 10.92 -6.02 6.94
C GLY A 111 10.41 -4.99 7.93
N GLY A 112 11.08 -4.93 9.07
CA GLY A 112 10.81 -3.97 10.13
C GLY A 112 12.10 -3.46 10.76
N ASN A 113 12.04 -2.27 11.34
CA ASN A 113 13.07 -1.64 12.12
C ASN A 113 13.11 -2.42 13.42
N SER A 114 14.15 -3.22 13.59
CA SER A 114 14.45 -3.96 14.80
C SER A 114 14.93 -3.00 15.89
N ASN A 115 14.13 -1.99 16.23
CA ASN A 115 14.39 -1.06 17.31
C ASN A 115 13.11 -0.86 18.12
N GLY A 116 12.66 -1.97 18.73
CA GLY A 116 11.69 -1.99 19.82
C GLY A 116 10.23 -1.92 19.36
N ILE A 117 9.56 -3.07 19.37
CA ILE A 117 8.18 -3.26 19.83
C ILE A 117 8.09 -4.76 20.17
N ASP A 118 8.03 -5.02 21.47
CA ASP A 118 7.45 -6.23 22.05
C ASP A 118 6.02 -6.44 21.52
N ASP A 119 5.49 -7.65 21.71
CA ASP A 119 4.09 -8.03 21.51
C ASP A 119 3.63 -8.17 20.05
N MET A 120 4.25 -9.14 19.36
CA MET A 120 3.41 -10.09 18.63
C MET A 120 2.70 -10.94 19.69
N ASP A 121 1.56 -10.44 20.19
CA ASP A 121 0.73 -11.11 21.19
C ASP A 121 0.65 -12.60 20.86
N GLN A 122 1.17 -13.43 21.77
CA GLN A 122 1.01 -14.88 21.69
C GLN A 122 -0.48 -15.17 21.73
N GLU A 123 -1.00 -15.73 20.64
CA GLU A 123 -2.30 -16.38 20.63
C GLU A 123 -2.19 -17.59 21.58
N THR A 124 -2.61 -17.40 22.83
CA THR A 124 -2.77 -18.51 23.79
C THR A 124 -3.96 -19.35 23.35
N VAL A 125 -3.64 -20.55 22.85
CA VAL A 125 -4.55 -21.66 22.54
C VAL A 125 -5.36 -22.08 23.77
#